data_AF-A0AAU8MLF7-F1
#
_entry.id   AF-A0AAU8MLF7-F1
#
_cell.length_a   1.000
_cell.length_b   1.000
_cell.length_c   1.000
_cell.angle_alpha   90.00
_cell.angle_beta   90.00
_cell.angle_gamma   90.00
#
_symmetry.space_group_name_H-M   'P 1'
#
loop_
_entity.id
_entity.type
_entity.pdbx_description
1 polymer ?
#
loop_
_entity_poly.entity_id
_entity_poly.type
_entity_poly.pdbx_seq_one_letter_code
_entity_poly.pdbx_strand_id
1 'polypeptide(L)'
;MEVVKSLLKHGAIYNIKNKEGKAPLDLSRDQNITNLLKLVEELFENAKNGNVEIISKLKAIKPDERVAVTNARNDQDKSLIQVAVINKHSNLASRLLEILKSPDQSLQDVSVENRVKSLKL
;
A
#
# COMPACT_ATOMS: atom_id res chain seq x y z
N MET A 1 -10.78 8.35 8.06
CA MET A 1 -10.13 7.69 6.90
C MET A 1 -8.96 8.49 6.33
N GLU A 2 -9.15 9.70 5.79
CA GLU A 2 -8.10 10.44 5.05
C GLU A 2 -6.78 10.66 5.81
N VAL A 3 -6.85 11.03 7.09
CA VAL A 3 -5.65 11.21 7.93
C VAL A 3 -4.83 9.93 8.01
N VAL A 4 -5.46 8.77 8.19
CA VAL A 4 -4.77 7.48 8.30
C VAL A 4 -4.08 7.11 6.98
N LYS A 5 -4.79 7.23 5.85
CA LYS A 5 -4.18 7.00 4.52
C LYS A 5 -2.98 7.92 4.29
N SER A 6 -3.11 9.20 4.64
CA SER A 6 -2.02 10.18 4.49
C SER A 6 -0.80 9.80 5.33
N LEU A 7 -1.00 9.42 6.60
CA LEU A 7 0.09 8.99 7.46
C LEU A 7 0.81 7.76 6.91
N LEU A 8 0.06 6.72 6.52
CA LEU A 8 0.63 5.49 5.95
C LEU A 8 1.37 5.76 4.63
N LYS A 9 0.80 6.59 3.76
CA LYS A 9 1.44 7.07 2.51
C LYS A 9 2.82 7.71 2.77
N HIS A 10 2.99 8.40 3.90
CA HIS A 10 4.25 9.03 4.30
C HIS A 10 5.13 8.15 5.20
N GLY A 11 4.85 6.83 5.28
CA GLY A 11 5.70 5.89 6.00
C GLY A 11 5.43 5.80 7.49
N ALA A 12 4.21 6.09 7.95
CA ALA A 12 3.83 5.80 9.32
C ALA A 12 3.95 4.31 9.64
N ILE A 13 4.32 4.01 10.89
CA ILE A 13 4.42 2.65 11.40
C ILE A 13 3.02 2.15 11.79
N TYR A 14 2.49 1.16 11.08
CA TYR A 14 1.09 0.72 11.27
C TYR A 14 0.87 -0.11 12.54
N ASN A 15 1.91 -0.80 13.03
CA ASN A 15 1.87 -1.71 14.17
C ASN A 15 2.64 -1.19 15.40
N ILE A 16 2.94 0.12 15.46
CA ILE A 16 3.65 0.72 16.61
C ILE A 16 2.78 0.61 17.86
N LYS A 17 3.35 0.09 18.95
CA LYS A 17 2.62 -0.08 20.21
C LYS A 17 2.80 1.13 21.12
N ASN A 18 1.71 1.56 21.75
CA ASN A 18 1.77 2.57 22.81
C ASN A 18 2.27 1.97 24.15
N LYS A 19 2.29 2.76 25.22
CA LYS A 19 2.71 2.32 26.56
C LYS A 19 1.84 1.21 27.17
N GLU A 20 0.62 1.01 26.65
CA GLU A 20 -0.28 -0.08 27.04
C GLU A 20 -0.10 -1.34 26.17
N GLY A 21 0.85 -1.35 25.23
CA GLY A 21 1.08 -2.46 24.32
C GLY A 21 0.08 -2.54 23.16
N LYS A 22 -0.75 -1.52 22.96
CA LYS A 22 -1.79 -1.47 21.91
C LYS A 22 -1.29 -0.78 20.65
N ALA A 23 -1.52 -1.40 19.50
CA ALA A 23 -1.27 -0.85 18.18
C ALA A 23 -2.48 -0.03 17.66
N PRO A 24 -2.34 0.78 16.59
CA PRO A 24 -3.45 1.48 15.96
C PRO A 24 -4.68 0.59 15.66
N LEU A 25 -4.46 -0.67 15.28
CA LEU A 25 -5.54 -1.62 15.00
C LEU A 25 -6.38 -1.92 16.26
N ASP A 26 -5.73 -2.06 17.41
CA ASP A 26 -6.38 -2.35 18.70
C ASP A 26 -7.22 -1.16 19.22
N LEU A 27 -6.86 0.05 18.80
CA LEU A 27 -7.49 1.29 19.25
C LEU A 27 -8.58 1.80 18.31
N SER A 28 -8.63 1.30 17.07
CA SER A 28 -9.56 1.76 16.04
C SER A 28 -11.00 1.35 16.34
N ARG A 29 -11.92 2.32 16.29
CA ARG A 29 -13.38 2.10 16.36
C ARG A 29 -14.08 2.29 15.01
N ASP A 30 -13.37 2.80 14.02
CA ASP A 30 -13.90 3.01 12.67
C ASP A 30 -13.64 1.76 11.83
N GLN A 31 -14.71 1.13 11.33
CA GLN A 31 -14.62 -0.13 10.60
C GLN A 31 -13.76 -0.03 9.34
N ASN A 32 -13.78 1.11 8.65
CA ASN A 32 -13.00 1.29 7.44
C ASN A 32 -11.50 1.41 7.78
N ILE A 33 -11.16 2.13 8.85
CA ILE A 33 -9.79 2.21 9.36
C ILE A 33 -9.32 0.82 9.83
N THR A 34 -10.15 0.09 10.56
CA THR A 34 -9.87 -1.28 11.01
C THR A 34 -9.62 -2.22 9.82
N ASN A 35 -10.43 -2.16 8.77
CA ASN A 35 -10.26 -2.96 7.56
C ASN A 35 -8.94 -2.63 6.84
N LEU A 36 -8.61 -1.34 6.71
CA LEU A 36 -7.35 -0.91 6.11
C LEU A 36 -6.15 -1.42 6.92
N LEU A 37 -6.17 -1.30 8.25
CA LEU A 37 -5.07 -1.75 9.11
C LEU A 37 -4.91 -3.28 9.09
N LYS A 38 -6.01 -4.04 9.06
CA LYS A 38 -5.97 -5.51 8.87
C LYS A 38 -5.36 -5.89 7.53
N LEU A 39 -5.70 -5.16 6.46
CA LEU A 39 -5.08 -5.37 5.16
C LEU A 39 -3.57 -5.11 5.21
N VAL A 40 -3.13 -4.01 5.84
CA VAL A 40 -1.69 -3.74 5.99
C VAL A 40 -1.01 -4.89 6.72
N GLU A 41 -1.55 -5.33 7.86
CA GLU A 41 -1.01 -6.46 8.64
C GLU A 41 -0.92 -7.75 7.82
N GLU A 42 -1.99 -8.11 7.11
CA GLU A 42 -2.04 -9.29 6.25
C GLU A 42 -0.96 -9.22 5.14
N LEU A 43 -0.81 -8.07 4.49
CA LEU A 43 0.17 -7.92 3.42
C LEU A 43 1.61 -8.03 3.96
N PHE A 44 1.89 -7.50 5.14
CA PHE A 44 3.19 -7.64 5.79
C PHE A 44 3.52 -9.09 6.13
N GLU A 45 2.56 -9.87 6.65
CA GLU A 45 2.75 -11.31 6.91
C GLU A 45 2.96 -12.09 5.59
N ASN A 46 2.19 -11.76 4.55
CA ASN A 46 2.39 -12.32 3.23
C ASN A 46 3.77 -11.99 2.65
N ALA A 47 4.26 -10.76 2.81
CA ALA A 47 5.60 -10.38 2.35
C ALA A 47 6.71 -11.12 3.10
N LYS A 48 6.55 -11.33 4.41
CA LYS A 48 7.47 -12.13 5.23
C LYS A 48 7.53 -13.58 4.78
N ASN A 49 6.39 -14.15 4.39
CA ASN A 49 6.26 -15.55 3.97
C ASN A 49 6.44 -15.77 2.46
N GLY A 50 6.63 -14.71 1.67
CA GLY A 50 6.79 -14.80 0.22
C GLY A 50 5.48 -15.11 -0.53
N ASN A 51 4.32 -14.91 0.10
CA ASN A 51 3.03 -15.18 -0.51
C ASN A 51 2.71 -14.14 -1.60
N VAL A 52 2.61 -14.63 -2.83
CA VAL A 52 2.36 -13.82 -4.04
C VAL A 52 0.93 -13.30 -4.17
N GLU A 53 -0.01 -13.75 -3.34
CA GLU A 53 -1.39 -13.25 -3.28
C GLU A 53 -1.45 -11.74 -2.95
N ILE A 54 -0.42 -11.21 -2.31
CA ILE A 54 -0.23 -9.77 -2.12
C ILE A 54 -0.41 -8.96 -3.41
N ILE A 55 0.01 -9.50 -4.56
CA ILE A 55 -0.08 -8.81 -5.84
C ILE A 55 -1.54 -8.71 -6.32
N SER A 56 -2.36 -9.75 -6.15
CA SER A 56 -3.78 -9.68 -6.52
C SER A 56 -4.54 -8.75 -5.57
N LYS A 57 -4.24 -8.79 -4.27
CA LYS A 57 -4.84 -7.87 -3.27
C LYS A 57 -4.51 -6.41 -3.58
N LEU A 58 -3.25 -6.08 -3.86
CA LEU A 58 -2.85 -4.71 -4.21
C LEU A 58 -3.52 -4.20 -5.50
N LYS A 59 -3.79 -5.08 -6.47
CA LYS A 59 -4.51 -4.73 -7.70
C LYS A 59 -6.02 -4.52 -7.47
N ALA A 60 -6.61 -5.19 -6.48
CA ALA A 60 -8.04 -5.13 -6.19
C ALA A 60 -8.46 -3.92 -5.35
N ILE A 61 -7.52 -3.25 -4.68
CA ILE A 61 -7.78 -2.06 -3.87
C ILE A 61 -7.59 -0.75 -4.65
N LYS A 62 -8.15 0.33 -4.09
CA LYS A 62 -8.10 1.67 -4.70
C LYS A 62 -6.66 2.19 -4.80
N PRO A 63 -6.33 3.02 -5.81
CA PRO A 63 -4.97 3.51 -6.00
C PRO A 63 -4.40 4.28 -4.79
N ASP A 64 -5.23 5.08 -4.11
CA ASP A 64 -4.84 5.84 -2.93
C ASP A 64 -4.56 4.94 -1.71
N GLU A 65 -5.37 3.91 -1.50
CA GLU A 65 -5.12 2.85 -0.51
C GLU A 65 -3.86 2.06 -0.86
N ARG A 66 -3.66 1.72 -2.14
CA ARG A 66 -2.46 1.01 -2.61
C ARG A 66 -1.19 1.76 -2.24
N VAL A 67 -1.12 3.07 -2.55
CA VAL A 67 0.02 3.92 -2.20
C VAL A 67 0.22 4.01 -0.68
N ALA A 68 -0.87 4.10 0.09
CA ALA A 68 -0.80 4.13 1.54
C ALA A 68 -0.19 2.82 2.09
N VAL A 69 -0.68 1.67 1.64
CA VAL A 69 -0.25 0.37 2.16
C VAL A 69 1.18 0.01 1.74
N THR A 70 1.59 0.31 0.50
CA THR A 70 2.94 -0.03 0.04
C THR A 70 4.03 0.83 0.70
N ASN A 71 3.70 2.05 1.13
CA ASN A 71 4.63 2.95 1.81
C ASN A 71 4.63 2.81 3.33
N ALA A 72 3.60 2.19 3.92
CA ALA A 72 3.55 1.91 5.36
C ALA A 72 4.80 1.12 5.80
N ARG A 73 5.20 1.32 7.06
CA ARG A 73 6.33 0.59 7.67
C ARG A 73 5.87 -0.27 8.84
N ASN A 74 6.57 -1.36 9.10
CA ASN A 74 6.43 -2.07 10.37
C ASN A 74 7.29 -1.43 11.48
N ASP A 75 7.22 -2.00 12.67
CA ASP A 75 7.95 -1.62 13.88
C ASP A 75 9.47 -1.79 13.78
N GLN A 76 9.96 -2.44 12.73
CA GLN A 76 11.38 -2.52 12.35
C GLN A 76 11.78 -1.45 11.32
N ASP A 77 10.89 -0.48 11.08
CA ASP A 77 11.04 0.58 10.09
C ASP A 77 11.17 0.07 8.65
N LYS A 78 10.59 -1.10 8.35
CA LYS A 78 10.65 -1.72 7.02
C LYS A 78 9.35 -1.56 6.27
N SER A 79 9.44 -1.14 5.01
CA SER A 79 8.32 -1.22 4.08
C SER A 79 8.08 -2.66 3.62
N LEU A 80 6.93 -2.87 3.00
CA LEU A 80 6.51 -4.17 2.48
C LEU A 80 7.54 -4.83 1.54
N ILE A 81 8.14 -4.04 0.65
CA ILE A 81 9.18 -4.52 -0.28
C ILE A 81 10.45 -4.89 0.48
N GLN A 82 10.84 -4.08 1.45
CA GLN A 82 12.04 -4.36 2.25
C GLN A 82 11.87 -5.64 3.07
N VAL A 83 10.68 -5.92 3.58
CA VAL A 83 10.37 -7.20 4.24
C VAL A 83 10.56 -8.38 3.28
N ALA A 84 10.04 -8.29 2.06
CA ALA A 84 10.25 -9.35 1.05
C ALA A 84 11.73 -9.56 0.70
N VAL A 85 12.50 -8.46 0.56
CA VAL A 85 13.95 -8.51 0.26
C VAL A 85 14.74 -9.14 1.42
N ILE A 86 14.50 -8.70 2.66
CA ILE A 86 15.19 -9.21 3.86
C ILE A 86 14.94 -10.72 4.03
N ASN A 87 13.73 -11.19 3.71
CA ASN A 87 13.36 -12.60 3.77
C ASN A 87 13.71 -13.38 2.48
N LYS A 88 14.49 -12.78 1.56
CA LYS A 88 15.01 -13.42 0.33
C LYS A 88 13.93 -13.85 -0.67
N HIS A 89 12.76 -13.22 -0.64
CA HIS A 89 11.67 -13.47 -1.59
C HIS A 89 11.83 -12.62 -2.86
N SER A 90 12.91 -12.84 -3.62
CA SER A 90 13.29 -11.98 -4.75
C SER A 90 12.22 -11.87 -5.84
N ASN A 91 11.51 -12.95 -6.17
CA ASN A 91 10.41 -12.92 -7.13
C ASN A 91 9.29 -11.98 -6.66
N LEU A 92 8.91 -12.08 -5.39
CA LEU A 92 7.89 -11.20 -4.82
C LEU A 92 8.37 -9.75 -4.79
N ALA A 93 9.61 -9.50 -4.35
CA ALA A 93 10.19 -8.16 -4.32
C ALA A 93 10.19 -7.50 -5.70
N SER A 94 10.57 -8.23 -6.76
CA SER A 94 10.52 -7.74 -8.15
C SER A 94 9.10 -7.36 -8.58
N ARG A 95 8.11 -8.22 -8.29
CA ARG A 95 6.70 -7.94 -8.65
C ARG A 95 6.12 -6.76 -7.87
N LEU A 96 6.49 -6.59 -6.60
CA LEU A 96 6.10 -5.42 -5.83
C LEU A 96 6.72 -4.14 -6.39
N LEU A 97 7.98 -4.20 -6.83
CA LEU A 97 8.65 -3.07 -7.48
C LEU A 97 7.96 -2.67 -8.79
N GLU A 98 7.50 -3.63 -9.59
CA GLU A 98 6.71 -3.38 -10.81
C GLU A 98 5.39 -2.65 -10.52
N ILE A 99 4.68 -3.04 -9.45
CA ILE A 99 3.46 -2.37 -9.00
C ILE A 99 3.75 -0.89 -8.64
N LEU A 100 4.88 -0.60 -8.01
CA LEU A 100 5.26 0.78 -7.64
C LEU A 100 5.71 1.63 -8.83
N LYS A 101 6.43 1.03 -9.79
CA LYS A 101 6.91 1.71 -11.00
C LYS A 101 5.80 2.02 -12.00
N SER A 102 4.63 1.40 -11.82
CA SER A 102 3.46 1.60 -12.67
C SER A 102 2.41 2.40 -11.91
N PRO A 103 2.63 3.71 -11.64
CA PRO A 103 1.59 4.56 -11.07
C PRO A 103 0.51 4.73 -12.13
N ASP A 104 -0.46 3.82 -12.10
CA ASP A 104 -1.76 3.90 -12.74
C ASP A 104 -1.80 4.49 -14.16
N GLN A 105 -1.84 3.61 -15.17
CA GLN A 105 -2.15 3.96 -16.57
C GLN A 105 -3.52 4.64 -16.73
N SER A 106 -4.38 4.69 -15.69
CA SER A 106 -5.69 5.37 -15.77
C SER A 106 -5.63 6.91 -15.75
N LEU A 107 -4.46 7.52 -15.53
CA LEU A 107 -4.28 8.98 -15.63
C LEU A 107 -3.72 9.47 -16.98
N GLN A 108 -3.46 8.58 -17.95
CA GLN A 108 -3.05 8.98 -19.30
C GLN A 108 -4.22 9.13 -20.29
N ASP A 109 -5.42 8.60 -20.01
CA ASP A 109 -6.57 8.68 -20.93
C ASP A 109 -7.35 10.01 -20.89
N VAL A 110 -7.21 10.83 -19.85
CA VAL A 110 -8.01 12.08 -19.75
C VAL A 110 -7.32 13.29 -20.40
N SER A 111 -6.00 13.24 -20.63
CA SER A 111 -5.25 14.38 -21.16
C SER A 111 -5.03 14.35 -22.69
N VAL A 112 -5.22 13.20 -23.35
CA VAL A 112 -5.01 13.10 -24.81
C VAL A 112 -6.30 13.40 -25.58
N GLU A 113 -7.48 12.97 -25.09
CA GLU A 113 -8.76 13.24 -25.77
C GLU A 113 -9.12 14.74 -25.84
N ASN A 114 -8.69 15.55 -24.87
CA ASN A 114 -8.98 16.99 -24.84
C ASN A 114 -8.08 17.82 -25.78
N ARG A 115 -6.95 17.27 -26.28
CA ARG A 115 -6.07 17.96 -27.23
C ARG A 115 -6.42 17.69 -28.68
N VAL A 116 -7.14 16.61 -28.98
CA VAL A 116 -7.54 16.27 -30.37
C VAL A 116 -8.88 16.91 -30.75
N LYS A 117 -9.78 17.16 -29.79
CA LYS A 117 -11.06 17.85 -30.05
C LYS A 117 -10.93 19.36 -30.27
N SER A 118 -9.82 19.98 -29.84
CA SER A 118 -9.54 21.41 -29.99
C SER A 118 -8.76 21.77 -31.26
N LEU A 119 -8.45 20.79 -32.13
CA LEU A 119 -7.71 20.97 -33.39
C LEU A 119 -8.55 20.70 -34.66
N LYS A 120 -9.88 20.64 -34.55
CA LYS A 120 -10.76 20.71 -35.73
C LYS A 120 -11.34 22.13 -35.81
N LEU A 121 -10.62 23.01 -36.51
CA LEU A 121 -11.24 24.08 -37.30
C LEU A 121 -11.75 23.47 -38.61
#